data_AF-R7W8N7-F1
#
_entry.id   AF-R7W8N7-F1
#
_cell.length_a   1.000
_cell.length_b   1.000
_cell.length_c   1.000
_cell.angle_alpha   90.00
_cell.angle_beta   90.00
_cell.angle_gamma   90.00
#
_symmetry.space_group_name_H-M   'P 1'
#
loop_
_entity.id
_entity.type
_entity.pdbx_description
1 polymer ?
#
loop_
_entity_poly.entity_id
_entity_poly.type
_entity_poly.pdbx_seq_one_letter_code
_entity_poly.pdbx_strand_id
1 'polypeptide(L)'
;MAGTGSTWLLVWVVYGFSGDAELDDVHSYDPATGKWAVVDTTGDKPTPRSVLCAAGVGKHVVVFGGEVDPSDLGHLGAGKFSAEAFVLDTDTGAWVRLDDAGSGHHPGPRGWCAFSAGALDGRRGMLVYGGNSPTNDRLGDMFLFTPLLA
;
A
#
# COMPACT_ATOMS: atom_id res chain seq x y z
N MET A 1 -8.15 -28.17 -24.81
CA MET A 1 -8.37 -26.72 -24.65
C MET A 1 -7.18 -26.19 -23.90
N ALA A 2 -6.27 -25.52 -24.60
CA ALA A 2 -5.06 -24.95 -24.01
C ALA A 2 -5.37 -23.59 -23.37
N GLY A 3 -4.78 -23.34 -22.21
CA GLY A 3 -4.83 -22.05 -21.51
C GLY A 3 -3.81 -22.07 -20.39
N THR A 4 -2.59 -21.70 -20.75
CA THR A 4 -1.38 -21.66 -19.93
C THR A 4 -1.60 -20.89 -18.64
N GLY A 5 -1.54 -21.57 -17.49
CA GLY A 5 -1.34 -20.89 -16.21
C GLY A 5 -0.02 -20.13 -16.30
N SER A 6 -0.07 -18.80 -16.23
CA SER A 6 1.14 -17.99 -16.25
C SER A 6 2.02 -18.41 -15.09
N THR A 7 3.23 -18.90 -15.38
CA THR A 7 4.25 -19.16 -14.37
C THR A 7 4.85 -17.86 -13.81
N TRP A 8 4.44 -16.71 -14.35
CA TRP A 8 4.91 -15.39 -13.96
C TRP A 8 3.86 -14.69 -13.12
N LEU A 9 4.29 -14.19 -11.96
CA LEU A 9 3.47 -13.31 -11.13
C LEU A 9 3.31 -11.96 -11.84
N LEU A 10 2.11 -11.38 -11.75
CA LEU A 10 1.84 -10.04 -12.25
C LEU A 10 2.63 -9.00 -11.45
N VAL A 11 3.03 -7.92 -12.13
CA VAL A 11 3.53 -6.71 -11.48
C VAL A 11 2.34 -5.78 -11.26
N TRP A 12 2.24 -5.22 -10.06
CA TRP A 12 1.17 -4.30 -9.70
C TRP A 12 1.73 -2.89 -9.49
N VAL A 13 1.08 -1.90 -10.12
CA VAL A 13 1.29 -0.48 -9.85
C VAL A 13 0.05 0.00 -9.11
N VAL A 14 0.25 0.55 -7.91
CA VAL A 14 -0.82 0.88 -6.99
C VAL A 14 -0.62 2.32 -6.54
N TYR A 15 -1.48 3.21 -7.01
CA TYR A 15 -1.56 4.61 -6.60
C TYR A 15 -0.24 5.37 -6.92
N GLY A 16 -0.07 6.57 -6.38
CA GLY A 16 1.13 7.37 -6.56
C GLY A 16 0.83 8.85 -6.71
N PHE A 17 1.80 9.60 -7.23
CA PHE A 17 1.70 11.04 -7.45
C PHE A 17 2.05 11.35 -8.91
N SER A 18 1.18 12.11 -9.59
CA SER A 18 1.37 12.47 -11.01
C SER A 18 2.23 13.73 -11.23
N GLY A 19 2.56 14.45 -10.16
CA GLY A 19 3.13 15.80 -10.22
C GLY A 19 2.12 16.87 -9.85
N ASP A 20 0.84 16.64 -10.16
CA ASP A 20 -0.25 17.59 -9.91
C ASP A 20 -1.27 17.07 -8.90
N ALA A 21 -1.40 15.75 -8.76
CA ALA A 21 -2.40 15.14 -7.90
C ALA A 21 -1.94 13.80 -7.33
N GLU A 22 -2.46 13.50 -6.15
CA GLU A 22 -2.50 12.16 -5.60
C GLU A 22 -3.39 11.27 -6.49
N LEU A 23 -2.96 10.05 -6.73
CA LEU A 23 -3.63 9.08 -7.60
C LEU A 23 -4.22 7.92 -6.80
N ASP A 24 -5.23 7.26 -7.39
CA ASP A 24 -5.89 6.07 -6.85
C ASP A 24 -6.10 4.97 -7.90
N ASP A 25 -5.34 5.03 -8.99
CA ASP A 25 -5.37 4.04 -10.06
C ASP A 25 -4.59 2.77 -9.67
N VAL A 26 -5.05 1.65 -10.21
CA VAL A 26 -4.37 0.36 -10.07
C VAL A 26 -4.18 -0.22 -11.46
N HIS A 27 -2.95 -0.65 -11.73
CA HIS A 27 -2.59 -1.30 -12.98
C HIS A 27 -1.88 -2.61 -12.70
N SER A 28 -2.08 -3.57 -13.60
CA SER A 28 -1.31 -4.81 -13.62
C SER A 28 -0.51 -4.90 -14.91
N TYR A 29 0.71 -5.40 -14.83
CA TYR A 29 1.52 -5.79 -15.97
C TYR A 29 1.78 -7.29 -15.91
N ASP A 30 1.52 -7.96 -17.03
CA ASP A 30 1.83 -9.37 -17.21
C ASP A 30 3.14 -9.51 -18.00
N PRO A 31 4.26 -9.92 -17.37
CA PRO A 31 5.52 -10.12 -18.07
C PRO A 31 5.48 -11.24 -19.10
N ALA A 32 4.56 -12.21 -18.96
CA ALA A 32 4.43 -13.31 -19.91
C ALA A 32 3.89 -12.84 -21.26
N THR A 33 2.98 -11.86 -21.25
CA THR A 33 2.35 -11.31 -22.45
C THR A 33 2.87 -9.93 -22.83
N GLY A 34 3.62 -9.26 -21.94
CA GLY A 34 4.12 -7.91 -22.12
C GLY A 34 3.02 -6.85 -22.12
N LYS A 35 1.86 -7.15 -21.51
CA LYS A 35 0.68 -6.28 -21.56
C LYS A 35 0.39 -5.63 -20.23
N TRP A 36 0.01 -4.36 -20.30
CA TRP A 36 -0.59 -3.62 -19.20
C TRP A 36 -2.12 -3.74 -19.26
N ALA A 37 -2.75 -3.75 -18.09
CA ALA A 37 -4.19 -3.63 -17.93
C ALA A 37 -4.50 -2.65 -16.79
N VAL A 38 -5.56 -1.87 -16.97
CA VAL A 38 -6.21 -1.14 -15.87
C VAL A 38 -6.97 -2.16 -15.04
N VAL A 39 -6.88 -2.05 -13.71
CA VAL A 39 -7.61 -2.91 -12.79
C VAL A 39 -8.73 -2.08 -12.17
N ASP A 40 -9.97 -2.45 -12.49
CA ASP A 40 -11.13 -1.88 -11.82
C ASP A 40 -11.15 -2.34 -10.37
N THR A 41 -11.27 -1.39 -9.44
CA THR A 41 -11.28 -1.68 -8.01
C THR A 41 -12.58 -1.25 -7.34
N THR A 42 -12.98 -1.97 -6.30
CA THR A 42 -14.25 -1.78 -5.57
C THR A 42 -14.05 -1.93 -4.07
N GLY A 43 -15.12 -1.86 -3.28
CA GLY A 43 -15.07 -2.04 -1.82
C GLY A 43 -14.62 -0.77 -1.08
N ASP A 44 -13.90 -0.96 0.03
CA ASP A 44 -13.39 0.13 0.89
C ASP A 44 -12.16 0.79 0.27
N LYS A 45 -12.31 1.32 -0.95
CA LYS A 45 -11.21 1.88 -1.73
C LYS A 45 -10.54 3.04 -0.97
N PRO A 46 -9.21 3.00 -0.77
CA PRO A 46 -8.48 4.12 -0.17
C PRO A 46 -8.64 5.39 -1.01
N THR A 47 -8.72 6.55 -0.35
CA THR A 47 -8.62 7.85 -1.04
C THR A 47 -7.28 7.97 -1.78
N PRO A 48 -7.19 8.77 -2.86
CA PRO A 48 -5.94 9.02 -3.57
C PRO A 48 -4.80 9.37 -2.62
N ARG A 49 -3.62 8.77 -2.86
CA ARG A 49 -2.45 8.95 -2.01
C ARG A 49 -1.15 8.49 -2.67
N SER A 50 -0.04 9.00 -2.18
CA SER A 50 1.31 8.62 -2.59
C SER A 50 2.16 8.31 -1.38
N VAL A 51 3.45 7.98 -1.62
CA VAL A 51 4.47 7.70 -0.58
C VAL A 51 3.99 6.73 0.52
N LEU A 52 3.02 5.89 0.17
CA LEU A 52 2.44 4.82 0.96
C LEU A 52 3.37 3.62 1.00
N CYS A 53 3.17 2.77 2.00
CA CYS A 53 3.74 1.42 1.98
C CYS A 53 2.87 0.51 1.13
N ALA A 54 3.47 -0.37 0.33
CA ALA A 54 2.76 -1.37 -0.47
C ALA A 54 3.53 -2.69 -0.56
N ALA A 55 2.94 -3.81 -0.13
CA ALA A 55 3.58 -5.12 -0.16
C ALA A 55 2.65 -6.22 -0.65
N GLY A 56 3.14 -7.08 -1.55
CA GLY A 56 2.44 -8.29 -1.97
C GLY A 56 2.53 -9.39 -0.92
N VAL A 57 1.39 -9.92 -0.48
CA VAL A 57 1.28 -11.02 0.50
C VAL A 57 0.31 -12.08 -0.04
N GLY A 58 0.86 -13.05 -0.78
CA GLY A 58 0.03 -14.03 -1.49
C GLY A 58 -0.75 -13.38 -2.64
N LYS A 59 -2.07 -13.57 -2.69
CA LYS A 59 -3.00 -12.94 -3.66
C LYS A 59 -3.48 -11.55 -3.22
N HIS A 60 -2.75 -10.91 -2.30
CA HIS A 60 -3.17 -9.65 -1.72
C HIS A 60 -2.08 -8.60 -1.86
N VAL A 61 -2.47 -7.34 -2.09
CA VAL A 61 -1.59 -6.19 -1.89
C VAL A 61 -2.03 -5.48 -0.60
N VAL A 62 -1.13 -5.42 0.37
CA VAL A 62 -1.35 -4.69 1.62
C VAL A 62 -0.76 -3.30 1.47
N VAL A 63 -1.53 -2.26 1.81
CA VAL A 63 -1.07 -0.87 1.81
C VAL A 63 -1.25 -0.21 3.17
N PHE A 64 -0.39 0.74 3.50
CA PHE A 64 -0.47 1.50 4.75
C PHE A 64 0.01 2.94 4.59
N GLY A 65 -0.70 3.84 5.26
CA GLY A 65 -0.32 5.24 5.40
C GLY A 65 -0.37 5.99 4.06
N GLY A 66 0.63 6.85 3.85
CA GLY A 66 0.78 7.66 2.64
C GLY A 66 0.31 9.11 2.81
N GLU A 67 0.73 9.96 1.88
CA GLU A 67 0.32 11.37 1.78
C GLU A 67 -1.00 11.45 1.01
N VAL A 68 -2.02 12.07 1.60
CA VAL A 68 -3.35 12.27 0.98
C VAL A 68 -3.58 13.72 0.56
N ASP A 69 -2.69 14.62 0.97
CA ASP A 69 -2.71 16.05 0.66
C ASP A 69 -1.26 16.57 0.72
N PRO A 70 -0.59 16.78 -0.43
CA PRO A 70 0.79 17.23 -0.48
C PRO A 70 1.00 18.59 0.19
N SER A 71 2.17 18.77 0.80
CA SER A 71 2.56 20.06 1.37
C SER A 71 2.82 21.13 0.29
N ASP A 72 2.34 22.36 0.52
CA ASP A 72 2.64 23.54 -0.32
C ASP A 72 4.15 23.86 -0.39
N LEU A 73 4.95 23.36 0.56
CA LEU A 73 6.41 23.47 0.57
C LEU A 73 7.11 22.31 -0.16
N GLY A 74 6.35 21.47 -0.88
CA GLY A 74 6.83 20.20 -1.42
C GLY A 74 7.42 19.33 -0.31
N HIS A 75 8.52 18.62 -0.61
CA HIS A 75 9.15 17.66 0.32
C HIS A 75 9.88 18.31 1.52
N LEU A 76 9.88 19.64 1.62
CA LEU A 76 10.40 20.34 2.80
C LEU A 76 9.42 20.32 3.97
N GLY A 77 8.12 20.26 3.68
CA GLY A 77 7.05 20.15 4.67
C GLY A 77 6.50 18.74 4.76
N ALA A 78 5.77 18.48 5.84
CA ALA A 78 4.87 17.33 5.90
C ALA A 78 3.54 17.74 5.27
N GLY A 79 3.06 16.98 4.27
CA GLY A 79 1.66 17.04 3.89
C GLY A 79 0.77 16.35 4.94
N LYS A 80 -0.48 16.10 4.57
CA LYS A 80 -1.39 15.32 5.40
C LYS A 80 -1.12 13.83 5.18
N PHE A 81 -0.63 13.15 6.21
CA PHE A 81 -0.44 11.70 6.17
C PHE A 81 -1.65 10.95 6.70
N SER A 82 -1.99 9.84 6.06
CA SER A 82 -2.96 8.86 6.55
C SER A 82 -2.30 7.88 7.52
N ALA A 83 -3.12 7.31 8.40
CA ALA A 83 -2.77 6.27 9.35
C ALA A 83 -3.45 4.93 8.99
N GLU A 84 -4.12 4.85 7.84
CA GLU A 84 -5.00 3.74 7.51
C GLU A 84 -4.26 2.61 6.80
N ALA A 85 -4.68 1.37 7.05
CA ALA A 85 -4.24 0.18 6.35
C ALA A 85 -5.37 -0.45 5.52
N PHE A 86 -5.04 -0.97 4.34
CA PHE A 86 -5.99 -1.62 3.45
C PHE A 86 -5.39 -2.85 2.78
N VAL A 87 -6.25 -3.71 2.27
CA VAL A 87 -5.88 -4.89 1.49
C VAL A 87 -6.67 -4.92 0.20
N LEU A 88 -5.98 -5.06 -0.92
CA LEU A 88 -6.57 -5.37 -2.23
C LEU A 88 -6.46 -6.88 -2.46
N ASP A 89 -7.58 -7.56 -2.67
CA ASP A 89 -7.58 -8.91 -3.22
C ASP A 89 -7.36 -8.85 -4.74
N THR A 90 -6.27 -9.44 -5.22
CA THR A 90 -5.84 -9.32 -6.62
C THR A 90 -6.66 -10.17 -7.59
N ASP A 91 -7.43 -11.13 -7.08
CA ASP A 91 -8.30 -11.96 -7.92
C ASP A 91 -9.64 -11.25 -8.20
N THR A 92 -10.10 -10.44 -7.25
CA THR A 92 -11.43 -9.79 -7.30
C THR A 92 -11.38 -8.27 -7.52
N GLY A 93 -10.25 -7.62 -7.27
CA GLY A 93 -10.12 -6.17 -7.29
C GLY A 93 -10.79 -5.46 -6.11
N ALA A 94 -11.25 -6.19 -5.10
CA ALA A 94 -11.94 -5.61 -3.95
C ALA A 94 -10.94 -5.15 -2.87
N TRP A 95 -11.12 -3.92 -2.40
CA TRP A 95 -10.45 -3.37 -1.24
C TRP A 95 -11.23 -3.66 0.04
N VAL A 96 -10.50 -3.98 1.10
CA VAL A 96 -10.99 -4.07 2.47
C VAL A 96 -10.13 -3.18 3.35
N ARG A 97 -10.75 -2.32 4.14
CA ARG A 97 -10.06 -1.55 5.18
C ARG A 97 -9.72 -2.48 6.33
N LEU A 98 -8.47 -2.43 6.79
CA LEU A 98 -8.06 -3.14 7.99
C LEU A 98 -8.37 -2.26 9.21
N ASP A 99 -9.18 -2.79 10.13
CA ASP A 99 -9.43 -2.14 11.40
C ASP A 99 -8.32 -2.47 12.39
N ASP A 100 -7.49 -1.47 12.67
CA ASP A 100 -6.44 -1.48 13.70
C ASP A 100 -6.60 -0.34 14.71
N ALA A 101 -7.68 0.44 14.56
CA ALA A 101 -8.02 1.61 15.37
C ALA A 101 -8.14 1.23 16.85
N GLY A 102 -7.20 1.75 17.66
CA GLY A 102 -7.22 1.61 19.11
C GLY A 102 -6.23 0.60 19.69
N SER A 103 -5.42 -0.09 18.89
CA SER A 103 -4.28 -0.81 19.45
C SER A 103 -3.22 0.20 19.91
N GLY A 104 -2.69 0.05 21.14
CA GLY A 104 -1.59 0.89 21.65
C GLY A 104 -0.27 0.75 20.87
N HIS A 105 -0.26 -0.07 19.82
CA HIS A 105 0.88 -0.37 18.94
C HIS A 105 0.63 0.07 17.49
N HIS A 106 -0.36 0.92 17.24
CA HIS A 106 -0.63 1.49 15.93
C HIS A 106 0.52 2.44 15.51
N PRO A 107 1.03 2.42 14.25
CA PRO A 107 2.14 3.29 13.86
C PRO A 107 1.75 4.77 13.79
N GLY A 108 0.46 5.06 13.71
CA GLY A 108 -0.04 6.43 13.55
C GLY A 108 0.15 6.95 12.12
N PRO A 109 -0.30 8.17 11.84
CA PRO A 109 -0.22 8.74 10.49
C PRO A 109 1.22 8.93 10.05
N ARG A 110 1.57 8.43 8.86
CA ARG A 110 2.91 8.56 8.29
C ARG A 110 2.93 8.30 6.78
N GLY A 111 3.89 8.92 6.10
CA GLY A 111 4.27 8.61 4.72
C GLY A 111 5.77 8.46 4.61
N TRP A 112 6.30 8.29 3.40
CA TRP A 112 7.75 8.27 3.14
C TRP A 112 8.51 7.17 3.89
N CYS A 113 7.83 6.07 4.17
CA CYS A 113 8.38 4.96 4.94
C CYS A 113 9.21 4.03 4.06
N ALA A 114 10.17 3.32 4.65
CA ALA A 114 10.71 2.11 4.03
C ALA A 114 9.79 0.93 4.37
N PHE A 115 9.58 0.02 3.42
CA PHE A 115 8.68 -1.12 3.61
C PHE A 115 9.13 -2.36 2.83
N SER A 116 8.67 -3.52 3.27
CA SER A 116 8.88 -4.78 2.56
C SER A 116 7.83 -5.82 2.98
N ALA A 117 7.63 -6.85 2.16
CA ALA A 117 6.96 -8.05 2.62
C ALA A 117 7.86 -8.78 3.63
N GLY A 118 7.27 -9.35 4.69
CA GLY A 118 8.02 -10.05 5.73
C GLY A 118 7.18 -11.11 6.43
N ALA A 119 7.79 -11.82 7.37
CA ALA A 119 7.10 -12.76 8.23
C ALA A 119 7.65 -12.76 9.65
N LEU A 120 6.78 -12.94 10.64
CA LEU A 120 7.12 -13.13 12.04
C LEU A 120 6.22 -14.21 12.63
N ASP A 121 6.82 -15.17 13.33
CA ASP A 121 6.11 -16.32 13.92
C ASP A 121 5.22 -17.07 12.91
N GLY A 122 5.71 -17.22 11.68
CA GLY A 122 5.00 -17.89 10.59
C GLY A 122 3.87 -17.07 9.95
N ARG A 123 3.58 -15.86 10.44
CA ARG A 123 2.57 -14.96 9.87
C ARG A 123 3.23 -14.00 8.87
N ARG A 124 2.81 -14.08 7.60
CA ARG A 124 3.28 -13.17 6.54
C ARG A 124 2.54 -11.84 6.62
N GLY A 125 3.21 -10.78 6.17
CA GLY A 125 2.70 -9.43 6.33
C GLY A 125 3.60 -8.37 5.69
N MET A 126 3.38 -7.12 6.09
CA MET A 126 4.15 -5.97 5.66
C MET A 126 4.95 -5.38 6.81
N LEU A 127 6.27 -5.29 6.64
CA LEU A 127 7.17 -4.54 7.50
C LEU A 127 7.14 -3.07 7.10
N VAL A 128 7.04 -2.18 8.08
CA VAL A 128 7.11 -0.72 7.91
C VAL A 128 8.19 -0.19 8.86
N TYR A 129 9.12 0.60 8.32
CA TYR A 129 10.20 1.24 9.07
C TYR A 129 10.20 2.75 8.85
N GLY A 130 10.22 3.48 9.96
CA GLY A 130 10.37 4.92 10.01
C GLY A 130 9.24 5.67 9.29
N GLY A 131 9.62 6.66 8.49
CA GLY A 131 8.72 7.56 7.80
C GLY A 131 8.79 9.00 8.30
N ASN A 132 7.95 9.85 7.72
CA ASN A 132 7.72 11.22 8.17
C ASN A 132 6.37 11.30 8.89
N SER A 133 6.34 11.97 10.04
CA SER A 133 5.12 12.23 10.80
C SER A 133 4.42 13.52 10.34
N PRO A 134 3.16 13.76 10.72
CA PRO A 134 2.46 15.02 10.41
C PRO A 134 3.11 16.26 11.04
N THR A 135 3.95 16.10 12.08
CA THR A 135 4.75 17.18 12.68
C THR A 135 6.08 17.39 11.96
N ASN A 136 6.30 16.70 10.83
CA ASN A 136 7.53 16.72 10.03
C ASN A 136 8.77 16.12 10.72
N ASP A 137 8.55 15.33 11.79
CA ASP A 137 9.60 14.56 12.44
C ASP A 137 9.87 13.24 11.72
N ARG A 138 11.15 12.86 11.64
CA ARG A 138 11.58 11.56 11.12
C ARG A 138 11.46 10.48 12.19
N LEU A 139 10.80 9.39 11.82
CA LEU A 139 10.52 8.27 12.70
C LEU A 139 11.59 7.19 12.52
N GLY A 140 11.91 6.47 13.60
CA GLY A 140 12.91 5.38 13.62
C GLY A 140 12.37 4.07 14.20
N ASP A 141 11.06 3.97 14.35
CA ASP A 141 10.33 2.80 14.83
C ASP A 141 10.04 1.81 13.68
N MET A 142 9.66 0.59 14.05
CA MET A 142 9.42 -0.50 13.11
C MET A 142 8.16 -1.27 13.52
N PHE A 143 7.33 -1.59 12.54
CA PHE A 143 6.07 -2.30 12.73
C PHE A 143 5.92 -3.43 11.72
N LEU A 144 5.17 -4.45 12.11
CA LEU A 144 4.78 -5.54 11.22
C LEU A 144 3.26 -5.69 11.22
N PHE A 145 2.66 -5.44 10.07
CA PHE A 145 1.25 -5.69 9.81
C PHE A 145 1.06 -7.14 9.37
N THR A 146 0.39 -7.95 10.18
CA THR A 146 0.03 -9.34 9.85
C THR A 146 -1.48 -9.49 9.72
N PRO A 147 -2.10 -8.97 8.64
CA PRO A 147 -3.53 -9.16 8.45
C PRO A 147 -3.85 -10.65 8.39
N LEU A 148 -4.96 -11.04 9.03
CA LEU A 148 -5.54 -12.36 8.83
C LEU A 148 -6.17 -12.39 7.44
N LEU A 149 -5.36 -12.74 6.46
CA LEU A 149 -5.78 -12.88 5.07
C LEU A 149 -6.34 -14.30 4.89
N ALA A 150 -7.62 -14.39 4.53
CA ALA A 150 -8.32 -15.65 4.24
C ALA A 150 -7.97 -16.18 2.83
#